data_AF-A0A1H3P559-F1
#
_entry.id   AF-A0A1H3P559-F1
#
_cell.length_a   1.000
_cell.length_b   1.000
_cell.length_c   1.000
_cell.angle_alpha   90.00
_cell.angle_beta   90.00
_cell.angle_gamma   90.00
#
_symmetry.space_group_name_H-M   'P 1'
#
loop_
_entity.id
_entity.type
_entity.pdbx_description
1 polymer ?
#
loop_
_entity_poly.entity_id
_entity_poly.type
_entity_poly.pdbx_seq_one_letter_code
_entity_poly.pdbx_strand_id
1 'polypeptide(L)'
;MINLSGLDPQPAGFPGCMTCPYRTTGTPAICFACANGGTAPVPAAACPVCGQELVDGDRCANTVCNLDDRWFSRVYTASWRQEEMWAAISHYKYDQDREWAPILGRILVGFLEERRTAGGRAQPTSRHTLTAARDSHASDGHGRLTSLEVRRGTSGVRQGGVRRPGDRRALSM
;
A
#
# COMPACT_ATOMS: atom_id res chain seq x y z
N MET A 1 -16.03 2.09 -12.24
CA MET A 1 -14.78 2.73 -12.69
C MET A 1 -15.06 3.51 -13.96
N ILE A 2 -14.53 4.73 -14.13
CA ILE A 2 -14.76 5.56 -15.33
C ILE A 2 -14.01 4.96 -16.53
N ASN A 3 -14.61 5.03 -17.72
CA ASN A 3 -13.94 4.66 -18.97
C ASN A 3 -13.02 5.80 -19.44
N LEU A 4 -11.70 5.59 -19.38
CA LEU A 4 -10.71 6.61 -19.74
C LEU A 4 -10.56 6.79 -21.26
N SER A 5 -10.94 5.79 -22.06
CA SER A 5 -10.77 5.84 -23.52
C SER A 5 -11.63 6.92 -24.19
N GLY A 6 -12.64 7.45 -23.52
CA GLY A 6 -13.48 8.55 -24.02
C GLY A 6 -12.96 9.95 -23.72
N LEU A 7 -11.79 10.09 -23.08
CA LEU A 7 -11.20 11.38 -22.74
C LEU A 7 -10.37 11.95 -23.90
N ASP A 8 -10.49 13.25 -24.16
CA ASP A 8 -9.67 13.99 -25.13
C ASP A 8 -9.13 15.27 -24.49
N PRO A 9 -7.81 15.41 -24.29
CA PRO A 9 -6.75 14.46 -24.65
C PRO A 9 -6.76 13.17 -23.80
N GLN A 10 -6.11 12.11 -24.29
CA GLN A 10 -5.92 10.88 -23.50
C GLN A 10 -5.01 11.13 -22.29
N PRO A 11 -5.29 10.53 -21.11
CA PRO A 11 -4.37 10.59 -19.97
C PRO A 11 -3.02 9.97 -20.32
N ALA A 12 -1.93 10.56 -19.83
CA ALA A 12 -0.56 10.07 -20.07
C ALA A 12 -0.26 8.68 -19.47
N GLY A 13 -1.18 8.13 -18.68
CA GLY A 13 -0.96 6.94 -17.87
C GLY A 13 -0.17 7.27 -16.60
N PHE A 14 -0.21 6.35 -15.65
CA PHE A 14 0.66 6.39 -14.47
C PHE A 14 1.99 5.68 -14.80
N PRO A 15 3.18 6.16 -14.39
CA PRO A 15 3.47 7.33 -13.56
C PRO A 15 3.67 8.64 -14.35
N GLY A 16 3.25 8.73 -15.62
CA GLY A 16 3.38 9.93 -16.48
C GLY A 16 2.55 11.15 -16.04
N CYS A 17 2.21 11.27 -14.76
CA CYS A 17 1.33 12.32 -14.23
C CYS A 17 1.93 13.73 -14.34
N MET A 18 3.26 13.86 -14.37
CA MET A 18 3.92 15.16 -14.43
C MET A 18 3.77 15.89 -15.77
N THR A 19 3.60 15.12 -16.84
CA THR A 19 3.34 15.63 -18.21
C THR A 19 1.88 15.42 -18.62
N CYS A 20 1.03 14.94 -17.71
CA CYS A 20 -0.35 14.60 -18.01
C CYS A 20 -1.20 15.87 -18.23
N PRO A 21 -2.06 15.92 -19.27
CA PRO A 21 -2.97 17.04 -19.49
C PRO A 21 -3.96 17.27 -18.34
N TYR A 22 -4.24 16.22 -17.57
CA TYR A 22 -5.09 16.26 -16.37
C TYR A 22 -4.32 16.55 -15.09
N ARG A 23 -3.03 16.92 -15.17
CA ARG A 23 -2.20 17.15 -13.98
C ARG A 23 -2.81 18.18 -13.03
N THR A 24 -3.39 19.26 -13.53
CA THR A 24 -4.00 20.31 -12.70
C THR A 24 -5.52 20.20 -12.66
N THR A 25 -6.15 19.73 -13.73
CA THR A 25 -7.61 19.72 -13.94
C THR A 25 -8.28 18.37 -13.66
N GLY A 26 -7.51 17.29 -13.51
CA GLY A 26 -8.03 15.94 -13.31
C GLY A 26 -8.87 15.81 -12.04
N THR A 27 -9.97 15.08 -12.14
CA THR A 27 -10.80 14.70 -11.00
C THR A 27 -10.20 13.48 -10.27
N PRO A 28 -10.55 13.25 -8.98
CA PRO A 28 -10.17 12.04 -8.26
C PRO A 28 -10.50 10.75 -9.04
N ALA A 29 -11.69 10.68 -9.64
CA ALA A 29 -12.12 9.54 -10.44
C ALA A 29 -11.21 9.26 -11.64
N ILE A 30 -10.78 10.30 -12.38
CA ILE A 30 -9.86 10.16 -13.52
C ILE A 30 -8.49 9.68 -13.04
N CYS A 31 -7.89 10.36 -12.06
CA CYS A 31 -6.56 10.02 -11.58
C CYS A 31 -6.51 8.61 -10.97
N PHE A 32 -7.51 8.25 -10.18
CA PHE A 32 -7.59 6.92 -9.58
C PHE A 32 -7.78 5.81 -10.60
N ALA A 33 -8.70 5.99 -11.57
CA ALA A 33 -8.86 5.04 -12.66
C ALA A 33 -7.60 4.93 -13.53
N CYS A 34 -6.90 6.03 -13.78
CA CYS A 34 -5.66 6.04 -14.56
C CYS A 34 -4.52 5.32 -13.82
N ALA A 35 -4.40 5.52 -12.51
CA ALA A 35 -3.42 4.83 -11.67
C ALA A 35 -3.68 3.31 -11.59
N ASN A 36 -4.95 2.90 -11.71
CA ASN A 36 -5.39 1.51 -11.61
C ASN A 36 -5.75 0.86 -12.95
N GLY A 37 -5.57 1.56 -14.08
CA GLY A 37 -6.02 1.11 -15.42
C GLY A 37 -5.23 -0.05 -16.02
N GLY A 38 -4.28 -0.64 -15.28
CA GLY A 38 -3.61 -1.88 -15.66
C GLY A 38 -4.34 -3.06 -15.01
N THR A 39 -4.98 -3.90 -15.82
CA THR A 39 -5.59 -5.15 -15.36
C THR A 39 -4.50 -6.16 -15.01
N ALA A 40 -3.97 -6.10 -13.78
CA ALA A 40 -3.41 -7.30 -13.19
C ALA A 40 -4.61 -8.21 -12.82
N PRO A 41 -4.62 -9.49 -13.22
CA PRO A 41 -5.65 -10.42 -12.79
C PRO A 41 -5.70 -10.46 -11.26
N VAL A 42 -6.90 -10.45 -10.70
CA VAL A 42 -7.08 -10.69 -9.26
C VAL A 42 -6.70 -12.15 -9.01
N PRO A 43 -5.76 -12.44 -8.10
CA PRO A 43 -5.38 -13.81 -7.79
C PRO A 43 -6.60 -14.63 -7.35
N ALA A 44 -6.70 -15.88 -7.80
CA ALA A 44 -7.81 -16.76 -7.45
C ALA A 44 -7.90 -16.99 -5.93
N ALA A 45 -6.76 -16.96 -5.23
CA ALA A 45 -6.65 -16.98 -3.78
C ALA A 45 -5.78 -15.81 -3.31
N ALA A 46 -6.35 -14.92 -2.48
CA ALA A 46 -5.67 -13.76 -1.95
C ALA A 46 -5.84 -13.69 -0.42
N CYS A 47 -4.83 -13.16 0.27
CA CYS A 47 -4.87 -12.92 1.71
C CYS A 47 -6.02 -11.95 2.04
N PRO A 48 -6.90 -12.27 3.01
CA PRO A 48 -8.02 -11.39 3.38
C PRO A 48 -7.57 -10.09 4.09
N VAL A 49 -6.30 -10.03 4.52
CA VAL A 49 -5.73 -8.86 5.20
C VAL A 49 -5.05 -7.93 4.19
N CYS A 50 -4.05 -8.39 3.43
CA CYS A 50 -3.29 -7.53 2.52
C CYS A 50 -3.63 -7.69 1.03
N GLY A 51 -4.45 -8.68 0.65
CA GLY A 51 -4.79 -8.96 -0.75
C GLY A 51 -3.67 -9.58 -1.59
N GLN A 52 -2.51 -9.91 -1.02
CA GLN A 52 -1.46 -10.62 -1.74
C GLN A 52 -1.91 -12.03 -2.14
N GLU A 53 -1.47 -12.48 -3.31
CA GLU A 53 -1.66 -13.85 -3.78
C GLU A 53 -1.13 -14.86 -2.76
N LEU A 54 -1.89 -15.92 -2.53
CA LEU A 54 -1.49 -17.04 -1.70
C LEU A 54 -0.94 -18.14 -2.61
N VAL A 55 0.33 -18.47 -2.44
CA VAL A 55 0.93 -19.65 -3.06
C VAL A 55 0.55 -20.86 -2.20
N ASP A 56 -0.13 -21.85 -2.80
CA ASP A 56 -0.45 -23.17 -2.23
C ASP A 56 -1.29 -23.20 -0.93
N GLY A 57 -2.26 -22.28 -0.78
CA GLY A 57 -3.25 -22.34 0.31
C GLY A 57 -2.66 -22.11 1.72
N ASP A 58 -1.37 -21.81 1.79
CA ASP A 58 -0.66 -21.52 3.02
C ASP A 58 -0.83 -20.06 3.47
N ARG A 59 -0.38 -19.82 4.71
CA ARG A 59 -0.44 -18.52 5.38
C ARG A 59 0.20 -17.42 4.52
N CYS A 60 -0.31 -16.20 4.67
CA CYS A 60 0.25 -15.05 3.97
C CYS A 60 1.73 -14.87 4.31
N ALA A 61 2.60 -14.71 3.29
CA ALA A 61 4.03 -14.48 3.49
C ALA A 61 4.33 -13.17 4.21
N ASN A 62 3.41 -12.20 4.19
CA ASN A 62 3.51 -10.99 4.98
C ASN A 62 3.29 -11.32 6.47
N THR A 63 4.38 -11.27 7.25
CA THR A 63 4.39 -11.56 8.69
C THR A 63 3.38 -10.71 9.48
N VAL A 64 3.13 -9.47 9.05
CA VAL A 64 2.17 -8.56 9.70
C VAL A 64 0.73 -9.08 9.58
N CYS A 65 0.40 -9.77 8.48
CA CYS A 65 -0.93 -10.37 8.29
C CYS A 65 -1.21 -11.52 9.26
N ASN A 66 -0.17 -12.12 9.85
CA ASN A 66 -0.28 -13.24 10.78
C ASN A 66 -0.14 -12.82 12.25
N LEU A 67 -0.10 -11.52 12.55
CA LEU A 67 -0.11 -11.04 13.94
C LEU A 67 -1.53 -11.14 14.53
N ASP A 68 -1.62 -11.76 15.70
CA ASP A 68 -2.87 -11.94 16.45
C ASP A 68 -3.40 -10.62 17.01
N ASP A 69 -2.50 -9.66 17.28
CA ASP A 69 -2.76 -8.38 17.94
C ASP A 69 -2.71 -7.19 16.96
N ARG A 70 -3.00 -7.42 15.68
CA ARG A 70 -3.04 -6.32 14.70
C ARG A 70 -4.15 -5.32 15.03
N TRP A 71 -3.79 -4.05 15.08
CA TRP A 71 -4.72 -2.92 15.32
C TRP A 71 -5.55 -2.54 14.09
N PHE A 72 -5.40 -3.27 12.98
CA PHE A 72 -6.14 -3.06 11.75
C PHE A 72 -6.64 -4.39 11.20
N SER A 73 -7.83 -4.38 10.59
CA SER A 73 -8.44 -5.58 10.02
C SER A 73 -7.99 -5.86 8.58
N ARG A 74 -7.62 -4.81 7.83
CA ARG A 74 -7.24 -4.88 6.42
C ARG A 74 -6.20 -3.82 6.04
N VAL A 75 -5.34 -4.17 5.09
CA VAL A 75 -4.45 -3.26 4.36
C VAL A 75 -4.97 -3.17 2.95
N TYR A 76 -5.20 -1.94 2.50
CA TYR A 76 -5.58 -1.70 1.12
C TYR A 76 -4.41 -1.12 0.35
N THR A 77 -4.15 -1.66 -0.84
CA THR A 77 -3.29 -1.01 -1.83
C THR A 77 -4.15 -0.11 -2.70
N ALA A 78 -3.74 1.16 -2.84
CA ALA A 78 -4.46 2.13 -3.67
C ALA A 78 -4.11 2.01 -5.17
N SER A 79 -3.14 1.15 -5.51
CA SER A 79 -2.63 0.95 -6.86
C SER A 79 -2.17 -0.49 -7.07
N TRP A 80 -2.45 -1.03 -8.26
CA TRP A 80 -1.89 -2.29 -8.77
C TRP A 80 -0.43 -2.16 -9.23
N ARG A 81 -0.01 -0.93 -9.52
CA ARG A 81 1.32 -0.58 -10.04
C ARG A 81 2.23 -0.21 -8.86
N GLN A 82 2.64 -1.23 -8.10
CA GLN A 82 3.31 -1.04 -6.80
C GLN A 82 4.63 -0.30 -6.92
N GLU A 83 5.46 -0.68 -7.90
CA GLU A 83 6.78 -0.07 -8.12
C GLU A 83 6.64 1.38 -8.55
N GLU A 84 5.74 1.67 -9.49
CA GLU A 84 5.52 3.03 -9.97
C GLU A 84 4.88 3.90 -8.88
N MET A 85 3.99 3.33 -8.06
CA MET A 85 3.36 4.04 -6.94
C MET A 85 4.39 4.35 -5.86
N TRP A 86 5.28 3.40 -5.58
CA TRP A 86 6.38 3.60 -4.66
C TRP A 86 7.35 4.67 -5.15
N ALA A 87 7.66 4.70 -6.46
CA ALA A 87 8.49 5.75 -7.06
C ALA A 87 7.85 7.14 -6.88
N ALA A 88 6.55 7.29 -7.18
CA ALA A 88 5.83 8.54 -6.98
C ALA A 88 5.81 9.01 -5.51
N ILE A 89 5.58 8.09 -4.57
CA ILE A 89 5.65 8.38 -3.13
C ILE A 89 7.07 8.77 -2.72
N SER A 90 8.08 8.12 -3.29
CA SER A 90 9.48 8.40 -3.00
C SER A 90 9.89 9.80 -3.47
N HIS A 91 9.51 10.19 -4.69
CA HIS A 91 9.70 11.56 -5.18
C HIS A 91 9.04 12.60 -4.27
N TYR A 92 7.80 12.36 -3.84
CA TYR A 92 7.11 13.25 -2.92
C TYR A 92 7.81 13.36 -1.55
N LYS A 93 8.18 12.22 -0.94
CA LYS A 93 8.68 12.16 0.44
C LYS A 93 10.16 12.50 0.57
N TYR A 94 10.98 11.98 -0.33
CA TYR A 94 12.44 12.01 -0.20
C TYR A 94 13.07 13.06 -1.09
N ASP A 95 12.57 13.25 -2.31
CA ASP A 95 13.10 14.27 -3.23
C ASP A 95 12.46 15.65 -3.03
N GLN A 96 11.53 15.77 -2.08
CA GLN A 96 10.76 16.99 -1.79
C GLN A 96 9.96 17.51 -2.99
N ASP A 97 9.65 16.66 -3.97
CA ASP A 97 8.86 17.05 -5.13
C ASP A 97 7.38 17.21 -4.74
N ARG A 98 7.04 18.43 -4.33
CA ARG A 98 5.68 18.80 -3.88
C ARG A 98 4.66 18.78 -5.00
N GLU A 99 5.08 18.73 -6.27
CA GLU A 99 4.16 18.65 -7.41
C GLU A 99 3.37 17.34 -7.42
N TRP A 100 3.88 16.29 -6.76
CA TRP A 100 3.18 15.01 -6.57
C TRP A 100 2.02 15.08 -5.58
N ALA A 101 2.01 16.02 -4.64
CA ALA A 101 1.01 16.09 -3.59
C ALA A 101 -0.44 16.11 -4.11
N PRO A 102 -0.84 17.00 -5.05
CA PRO A 102 -2.20 17.00 -5.59
C PRO A 102 -2.53 15.76 -6.41
N ILE A 103 -1.55 15.10 -7.04
CA ILE A 103 -1.76 13.86 -7.80
C ILE A 103 -2.06 12.71 -6.83
N LEU A 104 -1.18 12.50 -5.84
CA LEU A 104 -1.35 11.47 -4.81
C LEU A 104 -2.64 11.68 -4.00
N GLY A 105 -2.96 12.94 -3.68
CA GLY A 105 -4.21 13.30 -3.02
C GLY A 105 -5.45 12.88 -3.81
N ARG A 106 -5.49 13.14 -5.12
CA ARG A 106 -6.61 12.73 -5.98
C ARG A 106 -6.73 11.23 -6.13
N ILE A 107 -5.61 10.51 -6.22
CA ILE A 107 -5.62 9.04 -6.25
C ILE A 107 -6.19 8.49 -4.95
N LEU A 108 -5.76 9.02 -3.80
CA LEU A 108 -6.25 8.62 -2.48
C LEU A 108 -7.76 8.91 -2.33
N VAL A 109 -8.22 10.10 -2.72
CA VAL A 109 -9.64 10.44 -2.66
C VAL A 109 -10.46 9.51 -3.56
N GLY A 110 -10.05 9.28 -4.81
CA GLY A 110 -10.76 8.37 -5.71
C GLY A 110 -10.82 6.93 -5.18
N PHE A 111 -9.75 6.46 -4.54
CA PHE A 111 -9.72 5.17 -3.83
C PHE A 111 -10.75 5.11 -2.70
N LEU A 112 -10.81 6.15 -1.85
CA LEU A 112 -11.75 6.22 -0.73
C LEU A 112 -13.20 6.31 -1.21
N GLU A 113 -13.48 7.03 -2.29
CA GLU A 113 -14.80 7.11 -2.91
C GLU A 113 -15.26 5.76 -3.46
N GLU A 114 -14.40 5.05 -4.19
CA GLU A 114 -14.68 3.71 -4.68
C GLU A 114 -14.98 2.75 -3.51
N ARG A 115 -14.17 2.78 -2.45
CA ARG A 115 -14.39 1.91 -1.28
C ARG A 115 -15.60 2.30 -0.45
N ARG A 116 -15.95 3.59 -0.37
CA ARG A 116 -17.17 4.05 0.31
C ARG A 116 -18.41 3.47 -0.35
N THR A 117 -18.46 3.45 -1.68
CA THR A 117 -19.58 2.87 -2.44
C THR A 117 -19.61 1.35 -2.33
N ALA A 118 -18.45 0.69 -2.27
CA ALA A 118 -18.36 -0.75 -2.02
C ALA A 118 -18.79 -1.14 -0.59
N GLY A 119 -18.51 -0.29 0.42
CA GLY A 119 -18.75 -0.55 1.84
C GLY A 119 -20.21 -0.61 2.28
N GLY A 120 -21.17 -0.32 1.41
CA GLY A 120 -22.60 -0.54 1.65
C GLY A 120 -23.08 -1.98 1.41
N ARG A 121 -22.25 -2.81 0.78
CA ARG A 121 -22.48 -4.25 0.66
C ARG A 121 -21.27 -4.93 1.28
N ALA A 122 -21.48 -5.67 2.36
CA ALA A 122 -20.51 -6.67 2.78
C ALA A 122 -20.18 -7.49 1.52
N GLN A 123 -18.99 -7.29 0.97
CA GLN A 123 -18.55 -8.05 -0.18
C GLN A 123 -18.62 -9.51 0.29
N PRO A 124 -19.48 -10.35 -0.31
CA PRO A 124 -19.56 -11.73 0.11
C PRO A 124 -18.16 -12.27 -0.03
N THR A 125 -17.57 -12.66 1.10
CA THR A 125 -16.38 -13.50 1.12
C THR A 125 -16.69 -14.59 0.11
N SER A 126 -15.94 -14.60 -0.99
CA SER A 126 -16.10 -15.53 -2.07
C SER A 126 -15.96 -16.95 -1.51
N ARG A 127 -17.08 -17.52 -1.06
CA ARG A 127 -17.37 -18.96 -1.12
C ARG A 127 -17.58 -19.25 -2.60
N HIS A 128 -16.50 -19.20 -3.38
CA HIS A 128 -16.48 -19.93 -4.63
C HIS A 128 -16.04 -21.34 -4.26
N THR A 129 -17.03 -22.23 -4.33
CA THR A 129 -16.92 -23.67 -4.47
C THR A 129 -15.64 -24.03 -5.21
N LEU A 130 -14.67 -24.58 -4.48
CA LEU A 130 -13.51 -25.27 -5.03
C LEU A 130 -14.01 -26.56 -5.70
N THR A 131 -14.31 -26.49 -6.98
CA THR A 131 -14.28 -27.68 -7.82
C THR A 131 -12.81 -27.87 -8.21
N ALA A 132 -12.23 -28.98 -7.75
CA ALA A 132 -10.87 -29.37 -8.05
C ALA A 132 -10.69 -29.55 -9.56
N ALA A 133 -9.66 -28.90 -10.10
CA ALA A 133 -8.93 -29.38 -11.28
C ALA A 133 -7.47 -29.05 -11.05
N ARG A 134 -6.75 -30.05 -10.52
CA ARG A 134 -5.30 -30.17 -10.65
C ARG A 134 -5.00 -30.27 -12.13
N ASP A 135 -3.99 -29.54 -12.59
CA ASP A 135 -3.00 -30.12 -13.49
C ASP A 135 -1.65 -29.48 -13.21
N SER A 136 -0.71 -30.34 -12.83
CA SER A 136 0.65 -30.03 -12.47
C SER A 136 1.45 -29.70 -13.73
N HIS A 137 2.07 -28.54 -13.78
CA HIS A 137 3.24 -28.33 -14.63
C HIS A 137 4.41 -27.80 -13.82
N ALA A 138 5.41 -28.67 -13.71
CA ALA A 138 6.73 -28.38 -13.19
C ALA A 138 7.41 -27.32 -14.08
N SER A 139 8.08 -26.36 -13.45
CA SER A 139 9.25 -25.71 -14.04
C SER A 139 10.16 -25.20 -12.94
N ASP A 140 11.33 -25.82 -12.91
CA ASP A 140 12.53 -25.41 -12.21
C ASP A 140 12.95 -23.98 -12.61
N GLY A 141 13.40 -23.18 -11.65
CA GLY A 141 13.91 -21.85 -11.93
C GLY A 141 14.41 -21.14 -10.69
N HIS A 142 15.64 -21.45 -10.27
CA HIS A 142 16.34 -20.81 -9.17
C HIS A 142 16.39 -19.27 -9.30
N GLY A 143 15.67 -18.58 -8.42
CA GLY A 143 15.83 -17.15 -8.13
C GLY A 143 16.11 -16.93 -6.65
N ARG A 144 17.39 -16.81 -6.29
CA ARG A 144 17.91 -16.66 -4.93
C ARG A 144 17.61 -15.25 -4.40
N LEU A 145 16.53 -15.08 -3.65
CA LEU A 145 16.30 -13.88 -2.84
C LEU A 145 17.23 -13.92 -1.62
N THR A 146 18.17 -12.98 -1.56
CA THR A 146 18.97 -12.74 -0.36
C THR A 146 18.07 -12.18 0.74
N SER A 147 17.79 -13.01 1.75
CA SER A 147 17.15 -12.60 3.00
C SER A 147 17.86 -11.41 3.62
N LEU A 148 17.14 -10.30 3.76
CA LEU A 148 17.52 -9.20 4.62
C LEU A 148 17.11 -9.58 6.06
N GLU A 149 18.06 -10.05 6.86
CA GLU A 149 17.82 -10.30 8.29
C GLU A 149 17.55 -8.98 9.01
N VAL A 150 16.28 -8.72 9.33
CA VAL A 150 15.89 -7.68 10.28
C VAL A 150 16.28 -8.15 11.67
N ARG A 151 17.48 -7.78 12.13
CA ARG A 151 17.88 -7.91 13.54
C ARG A 151 16.90 -7.11 14.39
N ARG A 152 16.11 -7.81 15.21
CA ARG A 152 15.35 -7.21 16.31
C ARG A 152 16.34 -6.54 17.26
N GLY A 153 16.47 -5.22 17.15
CA GLY A 153 17.11 -4.41 18.18
C GLY A 153 16.26 -4.49 19.43
N THR A 154 16.72 -5.25 20.42
CA THR A 154 16.20 -5.20 21.79
C THR A 154 16.47 -3.79 22.31
N SER A 155 15.45 -2.92 22.27
CA SER A 155 15.49 -1.62 22.94
C SER A 155 15.53 -1.86 24.45
N GLY A 156 16.75 -1.94 24.98
CA GLY A 156 17.00 -1.79 26.40
C GLY A 156 16.67 -0.37 26.82
N VAL A 157 15.46 -0.17 27.32
CA VAL A 157 15.04 1.07 27.99
C VAL A 157 15.86 1.21 29.26
N ARG A 158 16.94 1.98 29.21
CA ARG A 158 17.61 2.50 30.41
C ARG A 158 16.69 3.55 31.03
N GLN A 159 16.09 3.23 32.17
CA GLN A 159 15.47 4.22 33.04
C GLN A 159 16.55 5.19 33.53
N GLY A 160 16.65 6.35 32.89
CA GLY A 160 17.44 7.47 33.37
C GLY A 160 16.71 8.12 34.54
N GLY A 161 17.21 7.90 35.75
CA GLY A 161 16.73 8.58 36.96
C GLY A 161 16.92 10.09 36.85
N VAL A 162 15.81 10.83 36.91
CA VAL A 162 15.79 12.29 37.01
C VAL A 162 16.33 12.69 38.39
N ARG A 163 17.57 13.16 38.46
CA ARG A 163 18.10 13.83 39.66
C ARG A 163 17.43 15.20 39.79
N ARG A 164 16.69 15.41 40.88
CA ARG A 164 16.17 16.72 41.28
C ARG A 164 17.36 17.63 41.68
N PRO A 165 17.49 18.84 41.11
CA PRO A 165 18.41 19.85 41.64
C PRO A 165 17.72 20.57 42.79
N GLY A 166 18.12 20.23 44.02
CA GLY A 166 17.77 20.95 45.23
C GLY A 166 18.92 20.81 46.21
N ASP A 167 19.87 21.76 46.16
CA ASP A 167 20.68 22.22 47.30
C ASP A 167 21.79 23.14 46.80
N ARG A 168 21.58 24.46 46.88
CA ARG A 168 22.69 25.38 47.16
C ARG A 168 22.30 26.30 48.30
N ARG A 169 22.95 25.98 49.42
CA ARG A 169 23.02 26.71 50.67
C ARG A 169 23.38 28.18 50.48
N ALA A 170 22.86 28.96 51.41
CA ALA A 170 23.31 30.30 51.76
C ALA A 170 24.84 30.37 51.95
N LEU A 171 25.43 31.45 51.47
CA LEU A 171 26.67 32.01 51.97
C LEU A 171 26.47 33.50 52.17
N SER A 172 26.70 33.90 53.41
CA SER A 172 26.65 35.25 53.97
C SER A 172 27.63 36.20 53.30
N MET A 173 27.23 37.47 53.17
CA MET A 173 27.97 38.65 53.63
C MET A 173 27.07 39.87 53.58
#